data_AF-A0A836QV87-F1
#
_entry.id   AF-A0A836QV87-F1
#
_cell.length_a   1.000
_cell.length_b   1.000
_cell.length_c   1.000
_cell.angle_alpha   90.00
_cell.angle_beta   90.00
_cell.angle_gamma   90.00
#
_symmetry.space_group_name_H-M   'P 1'
#
loop_
_entity.id
_entity.type
_entity.pdbx_description
1 polymer ?
#
loop_
_entity_poly.entity_id
_entity_poly.type
_entity_poly.pdbx_seq_one_letter_code
_entity_poly.pdbx_strand_id
1 'polypeptide(L)'
;MTALEHAQWTELLGINKFDHIVGSIIVVTFLLIVCFQIKRQHSQSDPLVPPSKLSLTTFFEFLTLDFLLNLLVNIFGTEKQARRFFPLLAGSFFFILFSNLLGIFPGFYPATQNLNSTLACSSV
;
A
#
# COMPACT_ATOMS: atom_id res chain seq x y z
N MET A 1 19.14 25.09 17.89
CA MET A 1 17.94 25.18 17.01
C MET A 1 18.02 24.22 15.81
N THR A 2 18.85 23.16 15.87
CA THR A 2 18.97 22.13 14.81
C THR A 2 18.23 20.82 15.13
N ALA A 3 17.82 20.61 16.38
CA ALA A 3 17.10 19.40 16.80
C ALA A 3 15.60 19.40 16.44
N LEU A 4 15.05 20.54 16.00
CA LEU A 4 13.62 20.69 15.68
C LEU A 4 13.30 20.54 14.18
N GLU A 5 14.31 20.59 13.30
CA GLU A 5 14.07 20.46 11.85
C GLU A 5 13.82 19.00 11.42
N HIS A 6 14.16 18.02 12.26
CA HIS A 6 13.92 16.59 12.01
C HIS A 6 13.13 15.93 13.14
N ALA A 7 12.52 16.72 14.03
CA ALA A 7 11.80 16.21 15.19
C ALA A 7 10.58 15.41 14.72
N GLN A 8 10.70 14.08 14.80
CA GLN A 8 9.57 13.21 14.53
C GLN A 8 8.54 13.34 15.65
N TRP A 9 7.27 13.19 15.29
CA TRP A 9 6.22 13.07 16.28
C TRP A 9 6.41 11.81 17.16
N THR A 10 7.11 10.79 16.67
CA THR A 10 7.48 9.60 17.44
C THR A 10 8.64 9.84 18.41
N GLU A 11 9.58 10.73 18.08
CA GLU A 11 10.64 11.17 18.98
C GLU A 11 10.09 12.01 20.15
N LEU A 12 9.11 12.87 19.87
CA LEU A 12 8.37 13.62 20.88
C LEU A 12 7.66 12.69 21.90
N LEU A 13 7.27 11.49 21.47
CA LEU A 13 6.63 10.47 22.30
C LEU A 13 7.63 9.47 22.91
N GLY A 14 8.92 9.57 22.61
CA GLY A 14 9.96 8.68 23.14
C GLY A 14 9.92 7.24 22.60
N ILE A 15 9.28 7.00 21.46
CA ILE A 15 9.07 5.66 20.87
C ILE A 15 9.82 5.44 19.55
N ASN A 16 10.85 6.26 19.28
CA ASN A 16 11.65 6.25 18.05
C ASN A 16 12.20 4.86 17.63
N LYS A 17 12.50 3.98 18.59
CA LYS A 17 12.93 2.60 18.29
C LYS A 17 11.92 1.80 17.46
N PHE A 18 10.63 2.17 17.50
CA PHE A 18 9.54 1.47 16.84
C PHE A 18 8.98 2.20 15.61
N ASP A 19 9.70 3.20 15.08
CA ASP A 19 9.23 4.01 13.96
C ASP A 19 8.77 3.19 12.75
N HIS A 20 9.52 2.15 12.40
CA HIS A 20 9.17 1.27 11.29
C HIS A 20 7.89 0.46 11.55
N ILE A 21 7.61 0.11 12.81
CA ILE A 21 6.38 -0.60 13.20
C ILE A 21 5.19 0.36 13.11
N VAL A 22 5.36 1.56 13.64
CA VAL A 22 4.35 2.61 13.60
C VAL A 22 4.00 2.99 12.16
N GLY A 23 5.01 3.20 11.30
CA GLY A 23 4.82 3.42 9.87
C GLY A 23 4.11 2.24 9.18
N SER A 24 4.47 1.00 9.52
CA SER A 24 3.81 -0.20 8.98
C SER A 24 2.33 -0.25 9.36
N ILE A 25 2.00 0.05 10.62
CA ILE A 25 0.61 0.07 11.10
C ILE A 25 -0.18 1.13 10.35
N ILE A 26 0.36 2.35 10.21
CA ILE A 26 -0.31 3.43 9.48
C ILE A 26 -0.62 3.01 8.04
N VAL A 27 0.36 2.44 7.34
CA VAL A 27 0.18 1.99 5.94
C VAL A 27 -0.84 0.85 5.85
N VAL A 28 -0.77 -0.13 6.73
CA VAL A 28 -1.73 -1.26 6.75
C VAL A 28 -3.14 -0.78 7.07
N THR A 29 -3.32 0.08 8.06
CA THR A 29 -4.62 0.66 8.39
C THR A 29 -5.18 1.47 7.23
N PHE A 30 -4.35 2.28 6.57
CA PHE A 30 -4.74 3.02 5.37
C PHE A 30 -5.20 2.09 4.25
N LEU A 31 -4.43 1.03 3.95
CA LEU A 31 -4.79 0.05 2.92
C LEU A 31 -6.09 -0.69 3.24
N LEU A 32 -6.31 -1.06 4.50
CA LEU A 32 -7.55 -1.70 4.93
C LEU A 32 -8.76 -0.77 4.76
N ILE A 33 -8.61 0.52 5.08
CA ILE A 33 -9.66 1.52 4.89
C ILE A 33 -10.00 1.65 3.39
N VAL A 34 -8.99 1.77 2.53
CA VAL A 34 -9.19 1.84 1.08
C VAL A 34 -9.89 0.59 0.54
N CYS A 35 -9.42 -0.60 0.92
CA CYS A 35 -10.07 -1.86 0.53
C CYS A 35 -11.53 -1.92 0.99
N PHE A 36 -11.83 -1.49 2.23
CA PHE A 36 -13.19 -1.49 2.75
C PHE A 36 -14.08 -0.50 1.99
N GLN A 37 -13.58 0.70 1.66
CA GLN A 37 -14.31 1.68 0.86
C GLN A 37 -14.65 1.15 -0.53
N ILE A 38 -13.68 0.56 -1.23
CA ILE A 38 -13.88 -0.04 -2.56
C ILE A 38 -14.92 -1.17 -2.47
N LYS A 39 -14.79 -2.07 -1.49
CA LYS A 39 -15.74 -3.17 -1.28
C LYS A 39 -17.16 -2.68 -1.00
N ARG A 40 -17.30 -1.62 -0.18
CA ARG A 40 -18.60 -1.02 0.13
C ARG A 40 -19.22 -0.38 -1.12
N GLN A 41 -18.43 0.32 -1.92
CA GLN A 41 -18.91 0.96 -3.15
C GLN A 41 -19.38 -0.09 -4.17
N HIS A 42 -18.63 -1.18 -4.33
CA HIS A 42 -18.99 -2.27 -5.24
C HIS A 42 -20.20 -3.09 -4.76
N SER A 43 -20.48 -3.11 -3.46
CA SER A 43 -21.66 -3.77 -2.88
C SER A 43 -22.94 -2.94 -3.02
N GLN A 44 -22.84 -1.64 -3.28
CA GLN A 44 -23.98 -0.72 -3.39
C GLN A 44 -24.31 -0.32 -4.83
N SER A 45 -23.44 -0.68 -5.78
CA SER A 45 -23.59 -0.37 -7.21
C SER A 45 -24.10 -1.59 -7.96
N ASP A 46 -25.02 -1.39 -8.91
CA ASP A 46 -25.50 -2.44 -9.81
C ASP A 46 -24.30 -2.98 -10.65
N PRO A 47 -24.06 -4.31 -10.73
CA PRO A 47 -22.86 -4.88 -11.38
C PRO A 47 -22.70 -4.55 -12.87
N LEU A 48 -23.73 -3.99 -13.51
CA LEU A 48 -23.81 -3.84 -14.97
C LEU A 48 -23.48 -2.43 -15.50
N VAL A 49 -23.23 -1.45 -14.63
CA VAL A 49 -22.95 -0.07 -15.07
C VAL A 49 -21.54 0.36 -14.66
N PRO A 50 -20.59 0.52 -15.61
CA PRO A 50 -19.28 1.05 -15.27
C PRO A 50 -19.42 2.47 -14.70
N PRO A 51 -18.72 2.80 -13.60
CA PRO A 51 -18.84 4.11 -12.96
C PRO A 51 -18.38 5.20 -13.94
N SER A 52 -19.31 6.08 -14.33
CA SER A 52 -19.10 7.16 -15.30
C SER A 52 -18.28 8.35 -14.78
N LYS A 53 -17.73 8.26 -13.56
CA LYS A 53 -16.93 9.32 -12.91
C LYS A 53 -15.58 8.75 -12.50
N LEU A 54 -14.52 9.56 -12.66
CA LEU A 54 -13.18 9.29 -12.10
C LEU A 54 -13.28 9.18 -10.56
N SER A 55 -13.50 7.97 -10.07
CA SER A 55 -13.61 7.65 -8.64
C SER A 55 -12.36 6.94 -8.16
N LEU A 56 -12.12 6.93 -6.84
CA LEU A 56 -11.07 6.12 -6.23
C LEU A 56 -11.19 4.64 -6.66
N THR A 57 -12.41 4.14 -6.81
CA THR A 57 -12.65 2.77 -7.29
C THR A 57 -12.14 2.54 -8.71
N THR A 58 -12.41 3.45 -9.65
CA THR A 58 -11.90 3.35 -11.03
C THR A 58 -10.37 3.42 -11.09
N PHE A 59 -9.75 4.26 -10.26
CA PHE A 59 -8.29 4.33 -10.18
C PHE A 59 -7.68 3.02 -9.66
N PHE A 60 -8.22 2.46 -8.59
CA PHE A 60 -7.72 1.19 -8.03
C PHE A 60 -8.03 0.00 -8.93
N GLU A 61 -9.16 0.00 -9.64
CA GLU A 61 -9.49 -1.00 -10.65
C GLU A 61 -8.46 -1.00 -11.79
N PHE A 62 -8.19 0.18 -12.36
CA PHE A 62 -7.15 0.34 -13.38
C PHE A 62 -5.77 -0.09 -12.86
N LEU A 63 -5.37 0.39 -11.67
CA LEU A 63 -4.06 0.08 -11.11
C LEU A 63 -3.91 -1.43 -10.83
N THR A 64 -4.96 -2.11 -10.36
CA THR A 64 -4.89 -3.53 -10.01
C THR A 64 -5.08 -4.46 -11.21
N LEU A 65 -6.14 -4.27 -11.99
CA LEU A 65 -6.50 -5.17 -13.08
C LEU A 65 -5.77 -4.81 -14.38
N ASP A 66 -5.70 -3.55 -14.75
CA ASP A 66 -5.10 -3.17 -16.04
C ASP A 66 -3.59 -3.01 -15.95
N PHE A 67 -3.06 -2.50 -14.83
CA PHE A 67 -1.62 -2.34 -14.67
C PHE A 67 -0.98 -3.57 -14.03
N LEU A 68 -1.35 -3.90 -12.79
CA LEU A 68 -0.63 -4.88 -12.00
C LEU A 68 -0.86 -6.32 -12.47
N LEU A 69 -2.10 -6.69 -12.83
CA LEU A 69 -2.38 -8.05 -13.32
C LEU A 69 -1.70 -8.28 -14.68
N ASN A 70 -1.77 -7.32 -15.60
CA ASN A 70 -1.09 -7.42 -16.89
C ASN A 70 0.44 -7.47 -16.72
N LEU A 71 1.02 -6.69 -15.81
CA LEU A 71 2.44 -6.79 -15.48
C LEU A 71 2.80 -8.21 -15.02
N LEU A 72 2.00 -8.81 -14.14
CA LEU A 72 2.23 -10.17 -13.67
C LEU A 72 1.99 -11.22 -14.77
N VAL A 73 0.99 -11.05 -15.65
CA VAL A 73 0.78 -11.94 -16.80
C VAL A 73 2.00 -11.93 -17.72
N ASN A 74 2.59 -10.75 -17.96
CA ASN A 74 3.81 -10.63 -18.78
C ASN A 74 5.02 -11.33 -18.13
N ILE A 75 5.13 -11.32 -16.80
CA ILE A 75 6.22 -11.99 -16.07
C ILE A 75 6.02 -13.52 -16.03
N PHE A 76 4.80 -13.98 -15.72
CA PHE A 76 4.49 -15.40 -15.55
C PHE A 76 4.12 -16.12 -16.85
N GLY A 77 3.89 -15.39 -17.94
CA GLY A 77 3.50 -15.93 -19.25
C GLY A 77 2.09 -16.51 -19.33
N THR A 78 1.36 -16.61 -18.22
CA THR A 78 -0.03 -17.10 -18.22
C THR A 78 -0.84 -16.42 -17.12
N GLU A 79 -2.04 -15.95 -17.47
CA GLU A 79 -2.96 -15.29 -16.53
C GLU A 79 -3.31 -16.18 -15.32
N LYS A 80 -3.44 -17.50 -15.52
CA LYS A 80 -3.69 -18.46 -14.45
C LYS A 80 -2.61 -18.44 -13.36
N GLN A 81 -1.34 -18.34 -13.75
CA GLN A 81 -0.24 -18.27 -12.79
C GLN A 81 -0.18 -16.88 -12.14
N ALA A 82 -0.35 -15.82 -12.93
CA ALA A 82 -0.41 -14.46 -12.43
C ALA A 82 -1.50 -14.29 -11.36
N ARG A 83 -2.73 -14.74 -11.62
CA ARG A 83 -3.85 -14.68 -10.65
C ARG A 83 -3.59 -15.48 -9.37
N ARG A 84 -2.81 -16.56 -9.43
CA ARG A 84 -2.45 -17.36 -8.25
C ARG A 84 -1.55 -16.57 -7.30
N PHE A 85 -0.58 -15.83 -7.83
CA PHE A 85 0.37 -15.02 -7.03
C PHE A 85 -0.08 -13.57 -6.86
N PHE A 86 -1.15 -13.17 -7.54
CA PHE A 86 -1.64 -11.80 -7.56
C PHE A 86 -1.89 -11.21 -6.16
N PRO A 87 -2.60 -11.88 -5.23
CA PRO A 87 -2.89 -11.27 -3.92
C PRO A 87 -1.64 -10.95 -3.11
N LEU A 88 -0.63 -11.83 -3.18
CA LEU A 88 0.65 -11.64 -2.49
C LEU A 88 1.44 -10.48 -3.12
N LEU A 89 1.63 -10.53 -4.45
CA LEU A 89 2.46 -9.55 -5.15
C LEU A 89 1.82 -8.16 -5.19
N ALA A 90 0.50 -8.09 -5.39
CA ALA A 90 -0.26 -6.84 -5.32
C ALA A 90 -0.21 -6.25 -3.90
N GLY A 91 -0.38 -7.10 -2.87
CA GLY A 91 -0.29 -6.68 -1.47
C GLY A 91 1.08 -6.09 -1.13
N SER A 92 2.16 -6.79 -1.50
CA SER A 92 3.53 -6.33 -1.30
C SER A 92 3.82 -5.05 -2.08
N PHE A 93 3.36 -4.95 -3.34
CA PHE A 93 3.48 -3.74 -4.16
C PHE A 93 2.86 -2.53 -3.46
N PHE A 94 1.61 -2.64 -3.02
CA PHE A 94 0.92 -1.53 -2.36
C PHE A 94 1.55 -1.17 -1.02
N PHE A 95 1.92 -2.16 -0.20
CA PHE A 95 2.59 -1.92 1.07
C PHE A 95 3.89 -1.12 0.87
N ILE A 96 4.75 -1.57 -0.05
CA ILE A 96 6.03 -0.92 -0.34
C ILE A 96 5.80 0.48 -0.93
N LEU A 97 4.88 0.62 -1.89
CA LEU A 97 4.56 1.90 -2.51
C LEU A 97 4.11 2.92 -1.46
N PHE A 98 3.08 2.61 -0.67
CA PHE A 98 2.54 3.56 0.30
C PHE A 98 3.48 3.78 1.49
N SER A 99 4.29 2.80 1.86
CA SER A 99 5.38 3.00 2.82
C SER A 99 6.37 4.06 2.32
N ASN A 100 6.82 3.96 1.08
CA ASN A 100 7.76 4.94 0.51
C ASN A 100 7.10 6.31 0.32
N LEU A 101 5.82 6.37 -0.07
CA LEU A 101 5.05 7.62 -0.16
C LEU A 101 4.87 8.29 1.20
N LEU A 102 4.67 7.51 2.27
CA LEU A 102 4.58 8.03 3.64
C LEU A 102 5.86 8.79 4.02
N GLY A 103 7.03 8.29 3.60
CA GLY A 103 8.32 8.92 3.87
C GLY A 103 8.54 10.27 3.18
N ILE A 104 7.69 10.67 2.23
CA ILE A 104 7.73 12.01 1.62
C ILE A 104 7.12 13.05 2.57
N PHE A 105 6.21 12.64 3.46
CA PHE A 105 5.61 13.55 4.42
C PHE A 105 6.59 13.89 5.55
N PRO A 106 6.84 15.18 5.82
CA PRO A 106 7.76 15.58 6.88
C PRO A 106 7.26 15.05 8.23
N GLY A 107 8.17 14.43 8.99
CA GLY A 107 7.87 13.84 10.30
C GLY A 107 7.42 12.37 10.27
N PHE A 108 7.32 11.72 9.11
CA PHE A 108 7.03 10.28 9.01
C PHE A 108 8.24 9.49 8.52
N TYR A 109 8.44 8.31 9.09
CA TYR A 109 9.45 7.35 8.65
C TYR A 109 8.80 6.21 7.85
N PRO A 110 9.25 5.95 6.61
CA PRO A 110 8.76 4.82 5.83
C PRO A 110 9.12 3.49 6.53
N ALA A 111 8.17 2.55 6.57
CA ALA A 111 8.39 1.23 7.16
C ALA A 111 9.57 0.47 6.53
N THR A 112 9.84 0.76 5.25
CA THR A 112 10.91 0.20 4.41
C THR A 112 12.32 0.69 4.74
N GLN A 113 12.49 1.70 5.60
CA GLN A 113 13.83 2.13 6.04
C GLN A 113 14.51 1.15 6.98
N ASN A 114 13.74 0.29 7.68
CA ASN A 114 14.30 -0.75 8.52
C ASN A 114 14.49 -2.04 7.71
N LEU A 115 15.71 -2.60 7.76
CA LEU A 115 16.04 -3.86 7.10
C LEU A 115 15.10 -5.00 7.51
N ASN A 116 14.64 -5.03 8.77
CA ASN A 116 13.73 -6.05 9.26
C ASN A 116 12.40 -6.08 8.49
N SER A 117 11.85 -4.91 8.14
CA SER A 117 10.61 -4.81 7.37
C SER A 117 10.80 -5.33 5.94
N THR A 118 11.92 -4.97 5.31
CA THR A 118 12.26 -5.43 3.96
C THR A 118 12.54 -6.93 3.91
N LEU A 119 13.26 -7.47 4.89
CA LEU A 119 13.51 -8.90 5.02
C LEU A 119 12.23 -9.68 5.28
N ALA A 120 11.33 -9.16 6.10
CA ALA A 120 10.03 -9.77 6.32
C ALA A 120 9.25 -9.88 5.01
N CYS A 121 9.15 -8.80 4.22
CA CYS A 121 8.51 -8.83 2.90
C CYS A 121 9.16 -9.79 1.91
N SER A 122 10.49 -9.96 1.97
CA SER A 122 11.21 -10.89 1.08
C SER A 122 11.05 -12.36 1.47
N SER A 123 10.71 -12.65 2.72
CA SER A 123 10.65 -14.02 3.26
C SER A 123 9.31 -14.72 3.06
N VAL A 124 8.28 -13.99 2.66
CA VAL A 124 6.91 -14.48 2.39
C VAL A 124 6.77 -14.87 0.93
#